data_AF-A0A939IPW5-F1
#
_entry.id   AF-A0A939IPW5-F1
#
_cell.length_a   1.000
_cell.length_b   1.000
_cell.length_c   1.000
_cell.angle_alpha   90.00
_cell.angle_beta   90.00
_cell.angle_gamma   90.00
#
_symmetry.space_group_name_H-M   'P 1'
#
loop_
_entity.id
_entity.type
_entity.pdbx_description
1 polymer ?
#
loop_
_entity_poly.entity_id
_entity_poly.type
_entity_poly.pdbx_seq_one_letter_code
_entity_poly.pdbx_strand_id
1 'polypeptide(L)'
;MSAKTRFFRLLALSAYLGLLGWVVLWHFVLSEEGQYSAVFLLLMWVVPLLLPLRGLIQGKPYTHAWANFILMFYLLHGLTGIYALEKEAWYAALETLLASLAFIGCSFYARLRGRELGLGLKKQKSAR
;
A
#
# COMPACT_ATOMS: atom_id res chain seq x y z
N MET A 1 -9.56 4.00 20.22
CA MET A 1 -8.57 4.48 19.23
C MET A 1 -8.49 5.98 19.37
N SER A 2 -7.29 6.53 19.53
CA SER A 2 -7.08 7.98 19.44
C SER A 2 -7.57 8.53 18.09
N ALA A 3 -8.06 9.79 18.07
CA ALA A 3 -8.49 10.46 16.84
C ALA A 3 -7.40 10.43 15.75
N LYS A 4 -6.13 10.54 16.15
CA LYS A 4 -4.97 10.42 15.25
C LYS A 4 -4.88 9.02 14.62
N THR A 5 -5.06 7.95 15.39
CA THR A 5 -5.06 6.58 14.88
C THR A 5 -6.19 6.36 13.87
N ARG A 6 -7.37 6.92 14.12
CA ARG A 6 -8.52 6.82 13.20
C ARG A 6 -8.25 7.56 11.88
N PHE A 7 -7.66 8.75 11.94
CA PHE A 7 -7.26 9.51 10.75
C PHE A 7 -6.25 8.74 9.90
N PHE A 8 -5.17 8.22 10.48
CA PHE A 8 -4.17 7.44 9.74
C PHE A 8 -4.74 6.14 9.18
N ARG A 9 -5.70 5.51 9.88
CA ARG A 9 -6.41 4.34 9.34
C ARG A 9 -7.21 4.69 8.09
N LEU A 10 -7.96 5.78 8.14
CA LEU A 10 -8.75 6.28 7.02
C LEU A 10 -7.84 6.65 5.85
N LEU A 11 -6.76 7.39 6.10
CA LEU A 11 -5.77 7.75 5.10
C LEU A 11 -5.14 6.51 4.44
N ALA A 12 -4.73 5.53 5.25
CA ALA A 12 -4.16 4.28 4.75
C ALA A 12 -5.18 3.53 3.87
N LEU A 13 -6.42 3.37 4.34
CA LEU A 13 -7.46 2.65 3.59
C LEU A 13 -7.85 3.38 2.31
N SER A 14 -8.05 4.70 2.36
CA SER A 14 -8.44 5.48 1.19
C SER A 14 -7.34 5.50 0.14
N ALA A 15 -6.08 5.68 0.56
CA ALA A 15 -4.95 5.66 -0.36
C ALA A 15 -4.70 4.26 -0.93
N TYR A 16 -4.87 3.21 -0.13
CA TYR A 16 -4.71 1.83 -0.60
C TYR A 16 -5.80 1.40 -1.58
N LEU A 17 -7.07 1.73 -1.29
CA LEU A 17 -8.17 1.49 -2.21
C LEU A 17 -8.06 2.35 -3.47
N GLY A 18 -7.62 3.60 -3.32
CA GLY A 18 -7.31 4.48 -4.45
C GLY A 18 -6.22 3.91 -5.34
N LEU A 19 -5.12 3.41 -4.75
CA LEU A 19 -4.05 2.73 -5.49
C LEU A 19 -4.57 1.49 -6.21
N LEU A 20 -5.39 0.67 -5.55
CA LEU A 20 -5.99 -0.52 -6.17
C LEU A 20 -6.83 -0.14 -7.38
N GLY A 21 -7.71 0.85 -7.23
CA GLY A 21 -8.53 1.35 -8.33
C GLY A 21 -7.69 1.96 -9.45
N TRP A 22 -6.63 2.68 -9.10
CA TRP A 22 -5.72 3.30 -10.06
C TRP A 22 -4.95 2.27 -10.89
N VAL A 23 -4.38 1.25 -10.25
CA VAL A 23 -3.68 0.15 -10.94
C VAL A 23 -4.60 -0.56 -11.91
N VAL A 24 -5.86 -0.84 -11.51
CA VAL A 24 -6.86 -1.45 -12.39
C VAL A 24 -7.22 -0.51 -13.53
N LEU A 25 -7.49 0.76 -13.25
CA LEU A 25 -7.85 1.74 -14.28
C LEU A 25 -6.72 1.90 -15.30
N TRP A 26 -5.49 2.01 -14.84
CA TRP A 26 -4.33 2.16 -15.72
C TRP A 26 -4.14 0.95 -16.61
N HIS A 27 -4.09 -0.26 -16.06
CA HIS A 27 -3.81 -1.46 -16.84
C HIS A 27 -4.98 -1.94 -17.72
N PHE A 28 -6.23 -1.63 -17.37
CA PHE A 28 -7.40 -2.09 -18.13
C PHE A 28 -8.01 -1.03 -19.06
N VAL A 29 -7.84 0.26 -18.78
CA VAL A 29 -8.48 1.35 -19.54
C VAL A 29 -7.48 2.20 -20.30
N LEU A 30 -6.30 2.47 -19.70
CA LEU A 30 -5.33 3.41 -20.27
C LEU A 30 -4.21 2.72 -21.04
N SER A 31 -3.88 1.47 -20.70
CA SER A 31 -2.89 0.68 -21.44
C SER A 31 -3.49 0.16 -22.75
N GLU A 32 -3.05 0.72 -23.88
CA GLU A 32 -3.38 0.23 -25.24
C GLU A 32 -2.57 -1.03 -25.62
N GLU A 33 -1.66 -1.50 -24.75
CA GLU A 33 -0.76 -2.60 -25.07
C GLU A 33 -1.37 -3.97 -24.72
N GLY A 34 -2.12 -4.52 -25.68
CA GLY A 34 -2.67 -5.88 -25.68
C GLY A 34 -1.62 -7.01 -25.72
N GLN A 35 -0.45 -6.84 -25.11
CA GLN A 35 0.64 -7.82 -25.08
C GLN A 35 0.39 -8.93 -24.04
N TYR A 36 -0.39 -8.65 -22.98
CA TYR A 36 -0.61 -9.59 -21.88
C TYR A 36 -2.09 -9.88 -21.64
N SER A 37 -2.41 -11.12 -21.29
CA SER A 37 -3.78 -11.52 -20.93
C SER A 37 -4.25 -10.74 -19.70
N ALA A 38 -5.50 -10.27 -19.72
CA ALA A 38 -6.14 -9.61 -18.58
C ALA A 38 -6.01 -10.41 -17.27
N VAL A 39 -6.03 -11.74 -17.35
CA VAL A 39 -5.85 -12.63 -16.18
C VAL A 39 -4.43 -12.52 -15.61
N PHE A 40 -3.41 -12.41 -16.47
CA PHE A 40 -2.02 -12.27 -16.03
C PHE A 40 -1.80 -10.93 -15.31
N LEU A 41 -2.34 -9.84 -15.84
CA LEU A 41 -2.27 -8.52 -15.19
C LEU A 41 -2.99 -8.52 -13.83
N LEU A 42 -4.16 -9.16 -13.75
CA LEU A 42 -4.90 -9.31 -12.49
C LEU A 42 -4.12 -10.12 -11.44
N LEU A 43 -3.55 -11.25 -11.85
CA LEU A 43 -2.76 -12.12 -10.97
C LEU A 43 -1.45 -11.47 -10.51
N MET A 44 -0.77 -10.76 -11.40
CA MET A 44 0.52 -10.14 -11.09
C MET A 44 0.38 -8.88 -10.25
N TRP A 45 -0.59 -8.01 -10.58
CA TRP A 45 -0.74 -6.71 -9.94
C TRP A 45 -1.82 -6.76 -8.86
N VAL A 46 -3.05 -7.11 -9.21
CA VAL A 46 -4.20 -6.94 -8.29
C VAL A 46 -4.17 -7.95 -7.13
N VAL A 47 -3.80 -9.21 -7.36
CA VAL A 47 -3.77 -10.25 -6.31
C VAL A 47 -2.84 -9.92 -5.14
N PRO A 48 -1.56 -9.55 -5.34
CA PRO A 48 -0.71 -9.18 -4.22
C PRO A 48 -1.27 -7.99 -3.43
N LEU A 49 -1.97 -7.06 -4.08
CA LEU A 49 -2.64 -5.94 -3.42
C LEU A 49 -3.88 -6.37 -2.60
N LEU A 50 -4.57 -7.44 -3.02
CA LEU A 50 -5.76 -7.96 -2.32
C LEU A 50 -5.41 -8.72 -1.02
N LEU A 51 -4.23 -9.36 -0.96
CA LEU A 51 -3.77 -10.11 0.23
C LEU A 51 -3.76 -9.27 1.52
N PRO A 52 -3.09 -8.10 1.57
CA PRO A 52 -3.07 -7.27 2.78
C PRO A 52 -4.39 -6.53 3.00
N LEU A 53 -5.22 -6.34 1.97
CA LEU A 53 -6.46 -5.56 2.07
C LEU A 53 -7.39 -6.11 3.16
N ARG A 54 -7.57 -7.44 3.22
CA ARG A 54 -8.39 -8.08 4.27
C ARG A 54 -7.87 -7.77 5.68
N GLY A 55 -6.56 -7.79 5.90
CA GLY A 55 -6.00 -7.49 7.21
C GLY A 55 -5.94 -5.99 7.53
N LEU A 56 -5.85 -5.13 6.52
CA LEU A 56 -6.01 -3.67 6.65
C LEU A 56 -7.42 -3.32 7.14
N ILE A 57 -8.45 -3.95 6.58
CA ILE A 57 -9.85 -3.74 6.99
C ILE A 57 -10.04 -4.17 8.46
N GLN A 58 -9.46 -5.32 8.84
CA GLN A 58 -9.44 -5.83 10.22
C GLN A 58 -8.63 -4.93 11.19
N GLY A 59 -7.87 -3.96 10.68
CA GLY A 59 -7.13 -3.00 11.49
C GLY A 59 -5.95 -3.60 12.26
N LYS A 60 -5.41 -4.74 11.80
CA LYS A 60 -4.27 -5.42 12.43
C LYS A 60 -2.97 -4.64 12.12
N PRO A 61 -2.25 -4.11 13.12
CA PRO A 61 -1.05 -3.32 12.88
C PRO A 61 0.06 -4.09 12.16
N TYR A 62 0.15 -5.41 12.40
CA TYR A 62 1.07 -6.29 11.68
C TYR A 62 0.80 -6.29 10.17
N THR A 63 -0.47 -6.35 9.74
CA THR A 63 -0.81 -6.33 8.32
C THR A 63 -0.51 -4.97 7.67
N HIS A 64 -0.67 -3.86 8.41
CA HIS A 64 -0.25 -2.56 7.90
C HIS A 64 1.27 -2.48 7.68
N ALA A 65 2.07 -3.05 8.59
CA ALA A 65 3.51 -3.13 8.40
C ALA A 65 3.88 -4.06 7.23
N TRP A 66 3.19 -5.18 7.08
CA TRP A 66 3.41 -6.12 5.98
C TRP A 66 3.00 -5.53 4.61
N ALA A 67 1.90 -4.77 4.57
CA ALA A 67 1.41 -4.11 3.36
C ALA A 67 2.45 -3.14 2.75
N ASN A 68 3.29 -2.52 3.58
CA ASN A 68 4.37 -1.67 3.09
C ASN A 68 5.37 -2.39 2.19
N PHE A 69 5.65 -3.67 2.43
CA PHE A 69 6.57 -4.42 1.56
C PHE A 69 6.02 -4.54 0.14
N ILE A 70 4.71 -4.75 0.01
CA ILE A 70 4.04 -4.76 -1.28
C ILE A 70 4.05 -3.35 -1.88
N LEU A 71 3.71 -2.33 -1.09
CA LEU A 71 3.70 -0.93 -1.57
C LEU A 71 5.06 -0.47 -2.09
N MET A 72 6.18 -0.98 -1.55
CA MET A 72 7.51 -0.66 -2.08
C MET A 72 7.70 -1.12 -3.53
N PHE A 73 7.14 -2.27 -3.92
CA PHE A 73 7.18 -2.74 -5.30
C PHE A 73 6.42 -1.80 -6.23
N TYR A 74 5.25 -1.32 -5.80
CA TYR A 74 4.45 -0.33 -6.54
C TYR A 74 5.13 1.04 -6.63
N LEU A 75 5.78 1.47 -5.55
CA LEU A 75 6.57 2.69 -5.53
C LEU A 75 7.71 2.61 -6.54
N LEU A 76 8.42 1.48 -6.59
CA LEU A 76 9.47 1.25 -7.57
C LEU A 76 8.91 1.28 -8.99
N HIS A 77 7.80 0.58 -9.24
CA HIS A 77 7.13 0.55 -10.53
C HIS A 77 6.74 1.95 -11.00
N GLY A 78 6.05 2.71 -10.15
CA GLY A 78 5.66 4.09 -10.43
C GLY A 78 6.87 4.98 -10.73
N LEU A 79 7.92 4.95 -9.90
CA LEU A 79 9.14 5.75 -10.16
C LEU A 79 9.81 5.36 -11.48
N THR A 80 9.94 4.06 -11.75
CA THR A 80 10.51 3.59 -13.02
C THR A 80 9.63 4.00 -14.20
N GLY A 81 8.31 3.99 -14.05
CA GLY A 81 7.38 4.42 -15.08
C GLY A 81 7.46 5.91 -15.40
N ILE A 82 7.70 6.76 -14.38
CA ILE A 82 7.93 8.20 -14.59
C ILE A 82 9.14 8.43 -15.51
N TYR A 83 10.20 7.63 -15.35
CA TYR A 83 11.43 7.78 -16.13
C TYR A 83 11.37 7.05 -17.49
N ALA A 84 10.76 5.87 -17.53
CA ALA A 84 10.77 4.99 -18.71
C ALA A 84 9.67 5.30 -19.72
N LEU A 85 8.53 5.86 -19.29
CA LEU A 85 7.36 6.11 -20.14
C LEU A 85 7.09 7.62 -20.21
N GLU A 86 7.75 8.33 -21.12
CA GLU A 86 7.63 9.79 -21.24
C GLU A 86 6.19 10.27 -21.53
N LYS A 87 5.39 9.47 -22.23
CA LYS A 87 3.97 9.77 -22.52
C LYS A 87 3.02 9.47 -21.35
N GLU A 88 3.37 8.50 -20.51
CA GLU A 88 2.53 8.02 -19.40
C GLU A 88 3.08 8.44 -18.02
N ALA A 89 4.12 9.29 -18.00
CA ALA A 89 4.80 9.72 -16.78
C ALA A 89 3.84 10.34 -15.76
N TRP A 90 2.77 11.01 -16.22
CA TRP A 90 1.73 11.54 -15.33
C TRP A 90 0.95 10.45 -14.60
N TYR A 91 0.63 9.34 -15.27
CA TYR A 91 -0.05 8.21 -14.66
C TYR A 91 0.84 7.52 -13.63
N ALA A 92 2.12 7.38 -13.96
CA ALA A 92 3.14 6.84 -13.07
C ALA A 92 3.39 7.73 -11.85
N ALA A 93 3.33 9.06 -12.01
CA ALA A 93 3.44 10.03 -10.92
C ALA A 93 2.25 9.94 -9.96
N LEU A 94 1.03 9.81 -10.49
CA LEU A 94 -0.19 9.60 -9.69
C LEU A 94 -0.14 8.29 -8.91
N GLU A 95 0.29 7.21 -9.54
CA GLU A 95 0.51 5.91 -8.87
C GLU A 95 1.52 6.03 -7.72
N THR A 96 2.66 6.67 -7.99
CA THR A 96 3.72 6.91 -7.01
C THR A 96 3.22 7.72 -5.81
N LEU A 97 2.41 8.76 -6.07
CA LEU A 97 1.83 9.60 -5.03
C LEU A 97 0.86 8.81 -4.14
N LEU A 98 -0.04 8.03 -4.76
CA LEU A 98 -0.98 7.16 -4.04
C LEU A 98 -0.25 6.11 -3.20
N ALA A 99 0.76 5.46 -3.77
CA ALA A 99 1.58 4.47 -3.07
C ALA A 99 2.33 5.08 -1.89
N SER A 100 2.87 6.30 -2.05
CA SER A 100 3.53 7.06 -0.98
C SER A 100 2.56 7.41 0.15
N LEU A 101 1.36 7.89 -0.17
CA LEU A 101 0.33 8.19 0.83
C LEU A 101 -0.12 6.93 1.57
N ALA A 102 -0.30 5.82 0.86
CA ALA A 102 -0.64 4.52 1.46
C ALA A 102 0.49 4.03 2.38
N PHE A 103 1.75 4.20 1.97
CA PHE A 103 2.93 3.82 2.73
C PHE A 103 3.04 4.62 4.03
N ILE A 104 2.87 5.94 3.95
CA ILE A 104 2.88 6.82 5.13
C ILE A 104 1.71 6.45 6.06
N GLY A 105 0.49 6.32 5.52
CA GLY A 105 -0.69 5.93 6.28
C GLY A 105 -0.52 4.61 7.02
N CYS A 106 -0.06 3.57 6.33
CA CYS A 106 0.20 2.25 6.91
C CYS A 106 1.32 2.29 7.97
N SER A 107 2.43 2.98 7.70
CA SER A 107 3.55 3.09 8.64
C SER A 107 3.12 3.77 9.95
N PHE A 108 2.47 4.92 9.85
CA PHE A 108 2.03 5.67 11.02
C PHE A 108 0.92 4.92 11.77
N TYR A 109 -0.05 4.34 11.06
CA TYR A 109 -1.09 3.53 11.72
C TYR A 109 -0.49 2.34 12.46
N ALA A 110 0.41 1.57 11.84
CA ALA A 110 1.06 0.42 12.47
C ALA A 110 1.83 0.84 13.73
N ARG A 111 2.54 1.98 13.68
CA ARG A 111 3.29 2.52 14.82
C ARG A 111 2.37 2.99 15.94
N LEU A 112 1.36 3.81 15.65
CA LEU A 112 0.43 4.32 16.66
C LEU A 112 -0.38 3.19 17.30
N ARG A 113 -0.92 2.29 16.49
CA ARG A 113 -1.72 1.15 16.95
C ARG A 113 -0.87 0.14 17.70
N GLY A 114 0.38 -0.09 17.29
CA GLY A 114 1.34 -0.92 18.03
C GLY A 114 1.67 -0.36 19.42
N ARG A 115 1.78 0.97 19.55
CA ARG A 115 1.94 1.65 20.85
C ARG A 115 0.67 1.55 21.71
N GLU A 116 -0.52 1.72 21.12
CA GLU A 116 -1.80 1.60 21.83
C GLU A 116 -2.06 0.18 22.37
N LEU A 117 -1.63 -0.85 21.64
CA LEU A 117 -1.80 -2.25 22.05
C LEU A 117 -0.76 -2.71 23.09
N GLY A 118 0.15 -1.83 23.52
CA GLY A 118 1.16 -2.17 24.52
C GLY A 118 2.14 -3.26 24.05
N LEU A 119 2.27 -3.49 22.74
CA LEU A 119 3.21 -4.45 22.13
C LEU A 119 4.68 -4.01 22.26
N GLY A 120 4.96 -3.05 23.15
CA GLY A 120 6.33 -2.72 23.54
C GLY A 120 7.00 -3.98 24.06
N LEU A 121 8.19 -4.26 23.54
CA LEU A 121 9.05 -5.37 23.96
C LEU A 121 8.95 -5.55 25.48
N LYS A 122 8.42 -6.70 25.92
CA LYS A 122 8.50 -7.11 27.32
C LYS A 122 9.98 -7.05 27.68
N LYS A 123 10.37 -6.05 28.47
CA LYS A 123 11.75 -5.89 28.94
C LYS A 123 12.11 -7.21 29.61
N GLN A 124 12.97 -8.00 28.98
CA GLN A 124 13.50 -9.23 29.57
C GLN A 124 14.04 -8.83 30.94
N LYS A 125 13.44 -9.34 32.02
CA LYS A 125 14.01 -9.17 33.35
C LYS A 125 15.39 -9.79 33.27
N SER A 126 16.42 -8.95 33.35
CA SER A 126 17.79 -9.41 33.60
C SER A 126 17.69 -10.30 34.83
N ALA A 127 17.78 -11.61 34.63
CA ALA A 127 17.95 -12.55 35.72
C ALA A 127 19.27 -12.15 36.40
N ARG A 128 19.15 -11.82 37.67
CA ARG A 128 20.23 -11.35 38.54
C ARG A 128 21.19 -12.49 38.84
#